data_AF-A0AA42BH11-F1
#
_entry.id   AF-A0AA42BH11-F1
#
_cell.length_a   1.000
_cell.length_b   1.000
_cell.length_c   1.000
_cell.angle_alpha   90.00
_cell.angle_beta   90.00
_cell.angle_gamma   90.00
#
_symmetry.space_group_name_H-M   'P 1'
#
loop_
_entity.id
_entity.type
_entity.pdbx_description
1 polymer ?
#
loop_
_entity_poly.entity_id
_entity_poly.type
_entity_poly.pdbx_seq_one_letter_code
_entity_poly.pdbx_strand_id
1 'polypeptide(L)'
;MTLHKLGAALALVIGTSAFAQTAPATLPVPDEATIPAGPMGDAIKRGKLILTDTKRQLPHNVGNGLNCTSCHLNGGTTPYASPWVGLTAAFPEYRSRSGAVISLQQRVNDCFQRSMNGKPIAFDGEDMNAILAYMKWLSSGVPVGTNVTGRGFEKIDTSLAPNRENGKAVYAQRCAACHGAEGQGLPNPQGGYLMPPLWGKDSFNVGAGMARMYTAAAFVKHNMPLGQGGTLTAQEAVDVAAFFTQQPRPDYAARANDWPKGDKPKDAR
;
A
#
# COMPACT_ATOMS: atom_id res chain seq x y z
N MET A 1 80.76 -3.56 -7.22
CA MET A 1 79.90 -2.91 -6.21
C MET A 1 79.26 -1.73 -6.94
N THR A 2 78.00 -1.76 -7.35
CA THR A 2 76.80 -1.58 -6.50
C THR A 2 75.54 -2.00 -7.27
N LEU A 3 74.76 -2.92 -6.70
CA LEU A 3 73.41 -3.30 -7.16
C LEU A 3 72.41 -2.19 -6.74
N HIS A 4 71.70 -1.59 -7.69
CA HIS A 4 70.53 -0.76 -7.40
C HIS A 4 69.28 -1.65 -7.30
N LYS A 5 68.70 -1.76 -6.10
CA LYS A 5 67.37 -2.35 -5.87
C LYS A 5 66.31 -1.27 -6.11
N LEU A 6 65.46 -1.42 -7.12
CA LEU A 6 64.20 -0.66 -7.19
C LEU A 6 63.15 -1.37 -6.33
N GLY A 7 62.70 -0.71 -5.27
CA GLY A 7 61.54 -1.12 -4.48
C GLY A 7 60.26 -0.60 -5.14
N ALA A 8 59.33 -1.49 -5.47
CA ALA A 8 57.97 -1.13 -5.87
C ALA A 8 57.13 -0.91 -4.61
N ALA A 9 56.73 0.34 -4.36
CA ALA A 9 55.75 0.67 -3.33
C ALA A 9 54.33 0.45 -3.88
N LEU A 10 53.67 -0.59 -3.39
CA LEU A 10 52.27 -0.89 -3.71
C LEU A 10 51.37 -0.01 -2.84
N ALA A 11 50.82 1.08 -3.39
CA ALA A 11 49.84 1.92 -2.72
C ALA A 11 48.48 1.20 -2.66
N LEU A 12 48.07 0.81 -1.45
CA LEU A 12 46.78 0.20 -1.18
C LEU A 12 45.70 1.31 -1.20
N VAL A 13 44.94 1.40 -2.29
CA VAL A 13 43.76 2.29 -2.37
C VAL A 13 42.64 1.65 -1.57
N ILE A 14 42.39 2.16 -0.37
CA ILE A 14 41.21 1.81 0.44
C ILE A 14 40.02 2.50 -0.23
N GLY A 15 39.29 1.76 -1.06
CA GLY A 15 38.02 2.20 -1.63
C GLY A 15 36.97 2.30 -0.54
N THR A 16 36.63 3.51 -0.13
CA THR A 16 35.44 3.76 0.68
C THR A 16 34.22 3.48 -0.19
N SER A 17 33.60 2.32 -0.01
CA SER A 17 32.29 2.02 -0.59
C SER A 17 31.25 2.94 0.06
N ALA A 18 31.00 4.09 -0.56
CA ALA A 18 29.82 4.89 -0.28
C ALA A 18 28.60 4.04 -0.65
N PHE A 19 27.81 3.65 0.36
CA PHE A 19 26.47 3.12 0.13
C PHE A 19 25.69 4.20 -0.62
N ALA A 20 25.52 4.03 -1.94
CA ALA A 20 24.68 4.90 -2.73
C ALA A 20 23.25 4.75 -2.24
N GLN A 21 22.82 5.73 -1.43
CA GLN A 21 21.43 5.87 -1.02
C GLN A 21 20.65 6.24 -2.27
N THR A 22 19.89 5.29 -2.83
CA THR A 22 19.03 5.54 -3.98
C THR A 22 18.06 6.66 -3.64
N ALA A 23 18.07 7.73 -4.45
CA ALA A 23 17.13 8.83 -4.29
C ALA A 23 15.68 8.29 -4.32
N PRO A 24 14.79 8.79 -3.45
CA PRO A 24 13.42 8.31 -3.41
C PRO A 24 12.75 8.51 -4.76
N ALA A 25 12.02 7.50 -5.23
CA ALA A 25 11.22 7.61 -6.44
C ALA A 25 10.24 8.78 -6.29
N THR A 26 10.22 9.72 -7.23
CA THR A 26 9.29 10.85 -7.23
C THR A 26 8.15 10.56 -8.19
N LEU A 27 6.91 10.74 -7.71
CA LEU A 27 5.71 10.64 -8.55
C LEU A 27 5.39 12.01 -9.14
N PRO A 28 4.91 12.10 -10.39
CA PRO A 28 4.45 13.35 -10.98
C PRO A 28 3.07 13.73 -10.42
N VAL A 29 3.04 14.20 -9.17
CA VAL A 29 1.82 14.63 -8.49
C VAL A 29 1.49 16.07 -8.91
N PRO A 30 0.31 16.34 -9.48
CA PRO A 30 -0.08 17.71 -9.82
C PRO A 30 -0.29 18.56 -8.55
N ASP A 31 -0.04 19.87 -8.66
CA ASP A 31 -0.36 20.83 -7.61
C ASP A 31 -1.89 20.96 -7.46
N GLU A 32 -2.42 20.90 -6.24
CA GLU A 32 -3.85 21.05 -5.95
C GLU A 32 -4.43 22.38 -6.45
N ALA A 33 -3.61 23.42 -6.59
CA ALA A 33 -4.02 24.69 -7.21
C ALA A 33 -4.44 24.53 -8.69
N THR A 34 -4.05 23.43 -9.35
CA THR A 34 -4.44 23.11 -10.73
C THR A 34 -5.82 22.46 -10.84
N ILE A 35 -6.47 22.13 -9.72
CA ILE A 35 -7.84 21.60 -9.74
C ILE A 35 -8.76 22.68 -10.37
N PRO A 36 -9.44 22.39 -11.48
CA PRO A 36 -10.25 23.39 -12.18
C PRO A 36 -11.42 23.86 -11.33
N ALA A 37 -11.97 25.04 -11.64
CA ALA A 37 -13.25 25.47 -11.08
C ALA A 37 -14.43 24.72 -11.72
N GLY A 38 -15.60 24.79 -11.08
CA GLY A 38 -16.85 24.21 -11.58
C GLY A 38 -16.99 22.70 -11.35
N PRO A 39 -17.96 22.05 -12.03
CA PRO A 39 -18.40 20.69 -11.67
C PRO A 39 -17.29 19.62 -11.67
N MET A 40 -16.32 19.72 -12.57
CA MET A 40 -15.18 18.80 -12.60
C MET A 40 -14.28 18.97 -11.37
N GLY A 41 -14.02 20.21 -10.96
CA GLY A 41 -13.27 20.51 -9.74
C GLY A 41 -13.95 20.00 -8.48
N ASP A 42 -15.27 20.17 -8.41
CA ASP A 42 -16.06 19.70 -7.28
C ASP A 42 -16.04 18.17 -7.19
N ALA A 43 -16.14 17.47 -8.33
CA ALA A 43 -16.00 16.01 -8.40
C ALA A 43 -14.60 15.54 -7.95
N ILE A 44 -13.53 16.22 -8.35
CA ILE A 44 -12.15 15.90 -7.92
C ILE A 44 -12.03 16.05 -6.39
N LYS A 45 -12.51 17.17 -5.84
CA LYS A 45 -12.49 17.43 -4.39
C LYS A 45 -13.34 16.42 -3.62
N ARG A 46 -14.52 16.06 -4.14
CA ARG A 46 -15.39 15.02 -3.59
C ARG A 46 -14.70 13.66 -3.58
N GLY A 47 -14.05 13.28 -4.68
CA GLY A 47 -13.30 12.03 -4.81
C GLY A 47 -12.17 11.94 -3.79
N LYS A 48 -11.38 13.01 -3.64
CA LYS A 48 -10.34 13.11 -2.61
C LYS A 48 -10.94 12.88 -1.22
N LEU A 49 -12.02 13.58 -0.89
CA LEU A 49 -12.69 13.47 0.41
C LEU A 49 -13.21 12.06 0.68
N ILE A 50 -13.84 11.40 -0.31
CA ILE A 50 -14.28 10.01 -0.19
C ILE A 50 -13.08 9.09 0.11
N LEU A 51 -11.96 9.28 -0.56
CA LEU A 51 -10.81 8.38 -0.39
C LEU A 51 -10.04 8.64 0.91
N THR A 52 -10.00 9.87 1.40
CA THR A 52 -9.31 10.23 2.66
C THR A 52 -10.16 9.96 3.90
N ASP A 53 -11.49 9.93 3.76
CA ASP A 53 -12.45 9.86 4.86
C ASP A 53 -13.62 8.91 4.56
N THR A 54 -13.31 7.81 3.89
CA THR A 54 -14.27 6.85 3.31
C THR A 54 -15.33 6.37 4.28
N LYS A 55 -14.96 6.05 5.53
CA LYS A 55 -15.90 5.57 6.54
C LYS A 55 -17.02 6.56 6.80
N ARG A 56 -16.67 7.85 6.92
CA ARG A 56 -17.65 8.91 7.19
C ARG A 56 -18.44 9.28 5.94
N GLN A 57 -17.78 9.27 4.78
CA GLN A 57 -18.43 9.65 3.53
C GLN A 57 -19.38 8.57 2.98
N LEU A 58 -19.09 7.29 3.22
CA LEU A 58 -19.84 6.15 2.67
C LEU A 58 -20.14 5.10 3.76
N PRO A 59 -20.86 5.46 4.83
CA PRO A 59 -21.05 4.58 6.00
C PRO A 59 -21.81 3.29 5.68
N HIS A 60 -22.63 3.28 4.62
CA HIS A 60 -23.38 2.10 4.16
C HIS A 60 -22.56 1.13 3.31
N ASN A 61 -21.39 1.55 2.83
CA ASN A 61 -20.51 0.77 1.97
C ASN A 61 -19.21 0.33 2.68
N VAL A 62 -18.93 0.87 3.87
CA VAL A 62 -17.75 0.52 4.67
C VAL A 62 -18.17 -0.24 5.94
N GLY A 63 -17.84 -1.52 6.01
CA GLY A 63 -18.21 -2.40 7.13
C GLY A 63 -17.15 -2.49 8.24
N ASN A 64 -16.05 -1.76 8.14
CA ASN A 64 -15.00 -1.69 9.16
C ASN A 64 -14.64 -0.24 9.53
N GLY A 65 -13.47 0.00 10.11
CA GLY A 65 -12.99 1.31 10.57
C GLY A 65 -12.02 2.03 9.63
N LEU A 66 -11.70 1.45 8.46
CA LEU A 66 -10.63 1.95 7.61
C LEU A 66 -11.10 3.08 6.67
N ASN A 67 -10.12 3.82 6.13
CA ASN A 67 -10.25 4.70 4.98
C ASN A 67 -9.33 4.19 3.87
N CYS A 68 -9.52 4.60 2.61
CA CYS A 68 -8.59 4.19 1.55
C CYS A 68 -7.15 4.63 1.86
N THR A 69 -7.00 5.81 2.46
CA THR A 69 -5.72 6.36 2.93
C THR A 69 -5.09 5.63 4.11
N SER A 70 -5.77 4.68 4.74
CA SER A 70 -5.15 3.77 5.72
C SER A 70 -4.06 2.88 5.09
N CYS A 71 -4.08 2.70 3.76
CA CYS A 71 -3.02 2.00 3.02
C CYS A 71 -2.45 2.83 1.86
N HIS A 72 -3.28 3.68 1.25
CA HIS A 72 -2.88 4.56 0.15
C HIS A 72 -2.44 5.91 0.69
N LEU A 73 -1.20 5.96 1.20
CA LEU A 73 -0.69 7.08 1.98
C LEU A 73 -0.72 8.42 1.22
N ASN A 74 -0.82 9.50 1.99
CA ASN A 74 -0.84 10.89 1.51
C ASN A 74 -1.84 11.14 0.37
N GLY A 75 -3.09 10.69 0.52
CA GLY A 75 -4.11 10.83 -0.52
C GLY A 75 -3.77 10.08 -1.82
N GLY A 76 -3.05 8.96 -1.70
CA GLY A 76 -2.63 8.11 -2.81
C GLY A 76 -1.44 8.63 -3.61
N THR A 77 -0.57 9.43 -2.99
CA THR A 77 0.57 10.07 -3.66
C THR A 77 1.93 9.64 -3.11
N THR A 78 1.97 8.66 -2.21
CA THR A 78 3.23 8.10 -1.71
C THR A 78 3.72 6.95 -2.60
N PRO A 79 4.95 7.03 -3.17
CA PRO A 79 5.57 5.92 -3.88
C PRO A 79 5.62 4.67 -3.02
N TYR A 80 5.44 3.50 -3.64
CA TYR A 80 5.47 2.19 -2.98
C TYR A 80 4.47 2.02 -1.82
N ALA A 81 3.45 2.87 -1.74
CA ALA A 81 2.26 2.73 -0.90
C ALA A 81 1.00 2.51 -1.76
N SER A 82 1.15 1.87 -2.92
CA SER A 82 0.14 1.71 -3.96
C SER A 82 -0.50 3.05 -4.38
N PRO A 83 0.29 4.03 -4.87
CA PRO A 83 -0.25 5.34 -5.27
C PRO A 83 -1.31 5.21 -6.38
N TRP A 84 -2.18 6.22 -6.47
CA TRP A 84 -3.20 6.32 -7.52
C TRP A 84 -2.72 7.05 -8.78
N VAL A 85 -1.58 7.75 -8.68
CA VAL A 85 -0.91 8.41 -9.82
C VAL A 85 -0.65 7.40 -10.93
N GLY A 86 -1.18 7.69 -12.13
CA GLY A 86 -1.03 6.87 -13.33
C GLY A 86 -2.02 5.70 -13.44
N LEU A 87 -2.93 5.48 -12.48
CA LEU A 87 -3.85 4.34 -12.57
C LEU A 87 -4.79 4.41 -13.77
N THR A 88 -5.25 5.60 -14.15
CA THR A 88 -6.13 5.74 -15.32
C THR A 88 -5.42 5.45 -16.65
N ALA A 89 -4.08 5.50 -16.67
CA ALA A 89 -3.26 5.12 -17.81
C ALA A 89 -2.96 3.61 -17.86
N ALA A 90 -3.18 2.89 -16.75
CA ALA A 90 -2.87 1.47 -16.60
C ALA A 90 -4.09 0.54 -16.69
N PHE A 91 -5.31 1.07 -16.49
CA PHE A 91 -6.54 0.30 -16.59
C PHE A 91 -7.25 0.54 -17.93
N PRO A 92 -7.97 -0.47 -18.50
CA PRO A 92 -8.25 -1.78 -17.91
C PRO A 92 -7.03 -2.71 -17.85
N GLU A 93 -6.98 -3.59 -16.85
CA GLU A 93 -5.82 -4.46 -16.59
C GLU A 93 -6.25 -5.89 -16.30
N TYR A 94 -5.46 -6.87 -16.75
CA TYR A 94 -5.61 -8.26 -16.34
C TYR A 94 -5.29 -8.44 -14.85
N ARG A 95 -6.13 -9.20 -14.14
CA ARG A 95 -5.89 -9.55 -12.74
C ARG A 95 -5.99 -11.05 -12.55
N SER A 96 -4.90 -11.65 -12.05
CA SER A 96 -4.84 -13.07 -11.70
C SER A 96 -5.97 -13.51 -10.79
N ARG A 97 -6.24 -12.71 -9.74
CA ARG A 97 -7.28 -12.99 -8.75
C ARG A 97 -8.66 -13.23 -9.37
N SER A 98 -9.07 -12.46 -10.38
CA SER A 98 -10.35 -12.67 -11.08
C SER A 98 -10.22 -13.52 -12.34
N GLY A 99 -9.00 -13.82 -12.79
CA GLY A 99 -8.73 -14.47 -14.07
C GLY A 99 -9.17 -13.66 -15.30
N ALA A 100 -9.45 -12.37 -15.14
CA ALA A 100 -10.10 -11.52 -16.14
C ALA A 100 -9.43 -10.13 -16.26
N VAL A 101 -9.69 -9.47 -17.39
CA VAL A 101 -9.42 -8.03 -17.55
C VAL A 101 -10.51 -7.25 -16.84
N ILE A 102 -10.14 -6.33 -15.95
CA ILE A 102 -11.09 -5.53 -15.16
C ILE A 102 -10.89 -4.03 -15.38
N SER A 103 -11.98 -3.29 -15.23
CA SER A 103 -12.00 -1.82 -15.16
C SER A 103 -11.46 -1.29 -13.83
N LEU A 104 -11.16 0.01 -13.78
CA LEU A 104 -10.79 0.68 -12.54
C LEU A 104 -11.95 0.72 -11.54
N GLN A 105 -13.20 0.85 -12.00
CA GLN A 105 -14.40 0.77 -11.14
C GLN A 105 -14.53 -0.60 -10.45
N GLN A 106 -14.33 -1.68 -11.20
CA GLN A 106 -14.27 -3.03 -10.61
C GLN A 106 -13.17 -3.11 -9.56
N ARG A 107 -11.99 -2.56 -9.84
CA ARG A 107 -10.87 -2.53 -8.89
C ARG A 107 -11.19 -1.74 -7.62
N VAL A 108 -11.91 -0.63 -7.72
CA VAL A 108 -12.39 0.16 -6.58
C VAL A 108 -13.41 -0.65 -5.76
N ASN A 109 -14.37 -1.29 -6.42
CA ASN A 109 -15.37 -2.13 -5.74
C ASN A 109 -14.76 -3.38 -5.06
N ASP A 110 -13.71 -3.98 -5.65
CA ASP A 110 -12.92 -5.02 -4.98
C ASP A 110 -12.31 -4.52 -3.66
N CYS A 111 -11.86 -3.25 -3.61
CA CYS A 111 -11.36 -2.64 -2.37
C CYS A 111 -12.47 -2.45 -1.35
N PHE A 112 -13.66 -1.98 -1.75
CA PHE A 112 -14.81 -1.86 -0.83
C PHE A 112 -15.18 -3.20 -0.21
N GLN A 113 -15.24 -4.26 -1.01
CA GLN A 113 -15.62 -5.59 -0.52
C GLN A 113 -14.56 -6.24 0.38
N ARG A 114 -13.28 -5.93 0.16
CA ARG A 114 -12.16 -6.62 0.83
C ARG A 114 -11.48 -5.76 1.89
N SER A 115 -10.86 -4.67 1.47
CA SER A 115 -10.15 -3.76 2.37
C SER A 115 -11.11 -3.03 3.30
N MET A 116 -12.27 -2.60 2.81
CA MET A 116 -13.27 -1.86 3.60
C MET A 116 -14.31 -2.78 4.26
N ASN A 117 -14.16 -4.11 4.08
CA ASN A 117 -15.07 -5.15 4.58
C ASN A 117 -16.55 -4.81 4.36
N GLY A 118 -16.90 -4.28 3.19
CA GLY A 118 -18.19 -3.65 2.97
C GLY A 118 -18.83 -4.05 1.65
N LYS A 119 -19.57 -3.12 1.05
CA LYS A 119 -20.40 -3.35 -0.13
C LYS A 119 -19.93 -2.46 -1.28
N PRO A 120 -19.99 -2.96 -2.53
CA PRO A 120 -19.65 -2.14 -3.69
C PRO A 120 -20.56 -0.90 -3.76
N ILE A 121 -20.04 0.18 -4.32
CA ILE A 121 -20.82 1.35 -4.72
C ILE A 121 -21.33 1.16 -6.16
N ALA A 122 -22.34 1.97 -6.55
CA ALA A 122 -22.86 1.97 -7.91
C ALA A 122 -21.76 2.31 -8.93
N PHE A 123 -21.78 1.61 -10.06
CA PHE A 123 -20.72 1.73 -11.09
C PHE A 123 -20.75 3.07 -11.82
N ASP A 124 -21.94 3.62 -12.02
CA ASP A 124 -22.25 4.86 -12.72
C ASP A 124 -22.68 6.00 -11.77
N GLY A 125 -22.67 5.73 -10.46
CA GLY A 125 -23.08 6.68 -9.43
C GLY A 125 -22.07 7.81 -9.21
N GLU A 126 -22.55 8.91 -8.61
CA GLU A 126 -21.76 10.12 -8.37
C GLU A 126 -20.48 9.88 -7.57
N ASP A 127 -20.52 9.03 -6.54
CA ASP A 127 -19.35 8.74 -5.71
C ASP A 127 -18.26 7.99 -6.49
N MET A 128 -18.63 7.04 -7.35
CA MET A 128 -17.67 6.35 -8.22
C MET A 128 -17.07 7.33 -9.23
N ASN A 129 -17.91 8.15 -9.87
CA ASN A 129 -17.44 9.17 -10.81
C ASN A 129 -16.49 10.17 -10.14
N ALA A 130 -16.76 10.58 -8.90
CA ALA A 130 -15.89 11.48 -8.13
C ALA A 130 -14.53 10.83 -7.81
N ILE A 131 -14.53 9.56 -7.37
CA ILE A 131 -13.29 8.79 -7.14
C ILE A 131 -12.45 8.73 -8.42
N LEU A 132 -13.07 8.39 -9.55
CA LEU A 132 -12.39 8.32 -10.84
C LEU A 132 -11.88 9.70 -11.30
N ALA A 133 -12.64 10.77 -11.06
CA ALA A 133 -12.22 12.13 -11.39
C ALA A 133 -10.95 12.51 -10.62
N TYR A 134 -10.87 12.20 -9.33
CA TYR A 134 -9.67 12.43 -8.53
C TYR A 134 -8.47 11.59 -9.01
N MET A 135 -8.67 10.30 -9.29
CA MET A 135 -7.60 9.44 -9.81
C MET A 135 -7.13 9.88 -11.22
N LYS A 136 -8.04 10.37 -12.06
CA LYS A 136 -7.73 10.95 -13.37
C LYS A 136 -6.92 12.23 -13.21
N TRP A 137 -7.32 13.13 -12.31
CA TRP A 137 -6.58 14.35 -12.02
C TRP A 137 -5.17 14.03 -11.52
N LEU A 138 -5.01 13.11 -10.56
CA LEU A 138 -3.69 12.65 -10.09
C LEU A 138 -2.81 12.05 -11.20
N SER A 139 -3.41 11.58 -12.28
CA SER A 139 -2.72 10.96 -13.42
C SER A 139 -2.48 11.94 -14.58
N SER A 140 -2.77 13.22 -14.39
CA SER A 140 -2.49 14.28 -15.38
C SER A 140 -1.03 14.24 -15.81
N GLY A 141 -0.78 14.21 -17.11
CA GLY A 141 0.57 14.18 -17.68
C GLY A 141 1.26 12.81 -17.70
N VAL A 142 0.63 11.74 -17.18
CA VAL A 142 1.14 10.37 -17.31
C VAL A 142 0.63 9.75 -18.63
N PRO A 143 1.51 9.39 -19.59
CA PRO A 143 1.05 8.81 -20.84
C PRO A 143 0.44 7.41 -20.65
N VAL A 144 -0.61 7.10 -21.42
CA VAL A 144 -1.25 5.77 -21.44
C VAL A 144 -0.23 4.67 -21.72
N GLY A 145 -0.30 3.57 -20.97
CA GLY A 145 0.64 2.45 -21.09
C GLY A 145 1.98 2.65 -20.38
N THR A 146 2.22 3.81 -19.74
CA THR A 146 3.44 4.05 -18.98
C THR A 146 3.37 3.37 -17.61
N ASN A 147 4.41 2.62 -17.26
CA ASN A 147 4.57 2.11 -15.91
C ASN A 147 5.25 3.16 -15.03
N VAL A 148 4.52 3.70 -14.05
CA VAL A 148 5.03 4.73 -13.14
C VAL A 148 5.95 4.11 -12.10
N THR A 149 7.20 4.57 -12.00
CA THR A 149 8.12 4.18 -10.93
C THR A 149 7.50 4.52 -9.57
N GLY A 150 7.52 3.58 -8.61
CA GLY A 150 6.81 3.74 -7.34
C GLY A 150 5.36 3.23 -7.36
N ARG A 151 4.84 2.73 -8.48
CA ARG A 151 3.52 2.08 -8.52
C ARG A 151 3.50 0.80 -7.67
N GLY A 152 2.38 0.56 -6.98
CA GLY A 152 2.20 -0.64 -6.16
C GLY A 152 3.03 -0.60 -4.88
N PHE A 153 3.60 -1.73 -4.48
CA PHE A 153 4.53 -1.82 -3.36
C PHE A 153 5.91 -2.21 -3.88
N GLU A 154 6.97 -1.79 -3.18
CA GLU A 154 8.31 -2.24 -3.48
C GLU A 154 8.40 -3.76 -3.28
N LYS A 155 9.10 -4.47 -4.17
CA LYS A 155 9.21 -5.92 -4.06
C LYS A 155 9.98 -6.29 -2.80
N ILE A 156 9.51 -7.34 -2.13
CA ILE A 156 10.23 -7.97 -1.01
C ILE A 156 10.63 -9.39 -1.40
N ASP A 157 11.73 -9.88 -0.82
CA ASP A 157 12.17 -11.25 -1.00
C ASP A 157 11.16 -12.23 -0.37
N THR A 158 10.56 -13.06 -1.23
CA THR A 158 9.56 -14.06 -0.82
C THR A 158 10.17 -15.40 -0.44
N SER A 159 11.49 -15.55 -0.53
CA SER A 159 12.22 -16.72 -0.04
C SER A 159 12.47 -16.67 1.47
N LEU A 160 12.38 -15.48 2.08
CA LEU A 160 12.53 -15.29 3.52
C LEU A 160 11.47 -16.09 4.29
N ALA A 161 11.95 -16.90 5.24
CA ALA A 161 11.12 -17.69 6.12
C ALA A 161 10.60 -16.82 7.27
N PRO A 162 9.29 -16.78 7.53
CA PRO A 162 8.73 -15.93 8.58
C PRO A 162 8.97 -16.49 9.98
N ASN A 163 9.34 -15.62 10.92
CA ASN A 163 9.42 -15.89 12.35
C ASN A 163 8.38 -15.04 13.12
N ARG A 164 7.28 -15.66 13.54
CA ARG A 164 6.17 -14.96 14.23
C ARG A 164 6.53 -14.46 15.62
N GLU A 165 7.41 -15.17 16.34
CA GLU A 165 7.84 -14.74 17.69
C GLU A 165 8.72 -13.50 17.59
N ASN A 166 9.66 -13.48 16.64
CA ASN A 166 10.42 -12.26 16.34
C ASN A 166 9.49 -11.14 15.87
N GLY A 167 8.52 -11.46 15.01
CA GLY A 167 7.51 -10.50 14.53
C GLY A 167 6.71 -9.85 15.66
N LYS A 168 6.34 -10.62 16.68
CA LYS A 168 5.67 -10.10 17.89
C LYS A 168 6.57 -9.15 18.66
N ALA A 169 7.86 -9.46 18.79
CA ALA A 169 8.84 -8.57 19.43
C ALA A 169 9.03 -7.26 18.66
N VAL A 170 9.20 -7.35 17.33
CA VAL A 170 9.27 -6.18 16.44
C VAL A 170 8.00 -5.33 16.57
N TYR A 171 6.83 -5.96 16.59
CA TYR A 171 5.54 -5.28 16.76
C TYR A 171 5.49 -4.46 18.05
N ALA A 172 5.84 -5.08 19.18
CA ALA A 172 5.82 -4.43 20.48
C ALA A 172 6.77 -3.22 20.52
N GLN A 173 7.94 -3.32 19.90
CA GLN A 173 8.97 -2.29 19.92
C GLN A 173 8.73 -1.15 18.93
N ARG A 174 8.13 -1.44 17.77
CA ARG A 174 8.12 -0.53 16.61
C ARG A 174 6.72 -0.12 16.15
N CYS A 175 5.66 -0.82 16.56
CA CYS A 175 4.33 -0.66 16.00
C CYS A 175 3.25 -0.36 17.05
N ALA A 176 3.33 -1.01 18.22
CA ALA A 176 2.29 -1.00 19.24
C ALA A 176 1.99 0.40 19.80
N ALA A 177 2.99 1.30 19.83
CA ALA A 177 2.80 2.69 20.29
C ALA A 177 1.76 3.46 19.45
N CYS A 178 1.63 3.14 18.16
CA CYS A 178 0.66 3.78 17.26
C CYS A 178 -0.57 2.91 17.02
N HIS A 179 -0.38 1.59 16.80
CA HIS A 179 -1.46 0.68 16.43
C HIS A 179 -2.13 -0.01 17.62
N GLY A 180 -1.67 0.27 18.85
CA GLY A 180 -2.14 -0.38 20.08
C GLY A 180 -1.48 -1.73 20.32
N ALA A 181 -1.43 -2.17 21.58
CA ALA A 181 -0.85 -3.46 21.95
C ALA A 181 -1.57 -4.67 21.29
N GLU A 182 -2.88 -4.53 21.09
CA GLU A 182 -3.75 -5.53 20.48
C GLU A 182 -4.18 -5.14 19.06
N GLY A 183 -3.42 -4.27 18.38
CA GLY A 183 -3.67 -3.89 16.99
C GLY A 183 -4.99 -3.17 16.74
N GLN A 184 -5.63 -2.68 17.81
CA GLN A 184 -6.94 -2.04 17.78
C GLN A 184 -6.94 -0.65 17.14
N GLY A 185 -5.76 -0.08 16.86
CA GLY A 185 -5.59 1.26 16.33
C GLY A 185 -5.85 2.35 17.36
N LEU A 186 -5.80 3.60 16.89
CA LEU A 186 -6.16 4.80 17.67
C LEU A 186 -7.41 5.43 17.05
N PRO A 187 -8.59 5.35 17.70
CA PRO A 187 -9.82 5.96 17.21
C PRO A 187 -9.68 7.47 17.05
N ASN A 188 -10.38 8.01 16.05
CA ASN A 188 -10.54 9.44 15.87
C ASN A 188 -11.86 9.89 16.53
N PRO A 189 -11.88 10.91 17.43
CA PRO A 189 -13.11 11.43 18.04
C PRO A 189 -14.16 11.89 17.03
N GLN A 190 -13.75 12.33 15.83
CA GLN A 190 -14.65 12.74 14.76
C GLN A 190 -15.17 11.55 13.91
N GLY A 191 -14.80 10.32 14.27
CA GLY A 191 -15.14 9.08 13.56
C GLY A 191 -13.95 8.51 12.76
N GLY A 192 -13.91 7.18 12.65
CA GLY A 192 -12.80 6.47 12.02
C GLY A 192 -11.58 6.34 12.96
N TYR A 193 -10.38 6.32 12.38
CA TYR A 193 -9.12 6.08 13.10
C TYR A 193 -8.02 7.05 12.68
N LEU A 194 -7.27 7.57 13.65
CA LEU A 194 -6.01 8.28 13.43
C LEU A 194 -4.90 7.29 13.05
N MET A 195 -4.85 6.16 13.75
CA MET A 195 -3.98 5.03 13.42
C MET A 195 -4.87 3.81 13.16
N PRO A 196 -4.83 3.20 11.96
CA PRO A 196 -5.78 2.18 11.59
C PRO A 196 -5.60 0.89 12.42
N PRO A 197 -6.69 0.16 12.71
CA PRO A 197 -6.62 -1.17 13.29
C PRO A 197 -5.97 -2.15 12.29
N LEU A 198 -5.01 -2.93 12.76
CA LEU A 198 -4.26 -3.89 11.94
C LEU A 198 -4.92 -5.27 11.90
N TRP A 199 -5.72 -5.60 12.90
CA TRP A 199 -6.57 -6.79 12.97
C TRP A 199 -7.80 -6.52 13.84
N GLY A 200 -8.59 -7.56 14.12
CA GLY A 200 -9.87 -7.44 14.78
C GLY A 200 -11.00 -7.01 13.84
N LYS A 201 -12.21 -6.85 14.38
CA LYS A 201 -13.44 -6.63 13.62
C LYS A 201 -13.43 -5.35 12.76
N ASP A 202 -12.67 -4.34 13.18
CA ASP A 202 -12.63 -3.03 12.52
C ASP A 202 -11.50 -2.91 11.48
N SER A 203 -10.74 -4.00 11.24
CA SER A 203 -9.68 -4.04 10.22
C SER A 203 -10.17 -4.63 8.89
N PHE A 204 -9.25 -4.76 7.92
CA PHE A 204 -9.52 -5.38 6.62
C PHE A 204 -9.80 -6.89 6.77
N ASN A 205 -10.64 -7.44 5.89
CA ASN A 205 -10.98 -8.86 5.92
C ASN A 205 -9.89 -9.75 5.29
N VAL A 206 -9.99 -11.05 5.50
CA VAL A 206 -9.04 -12.06 4.97
C VAL A 206 -8.92 -12.06 3.43
N GLY A 207 -9.91 -11.52 2.72
CA GLY A 207 -9.88 -11.40 1.26
C GLY A 207 -9.02 -10.25 0.76
N ALA A 208 -8.59 -9.32 1.61
CA ALA A 208 -7.81 -8.14 1.22
C ALA A 208 -6.39 -8.48 0.78
N GLY A 209 -5.80 -7.64 -0.09
CA GLY A 209 -4.40 -7.78 -0.49
C GLY A 209 -3.45 -7.69 0.71
N MET A 210 -3.76 -6.84 1.68
CA MET A 210 -2.98 -6.63 2.91
C MET A 210 -3.06 -7.80 3.90
N ALA A 211 -3.98 -8.75 3.70
CA ALA A 211 -4.02 -9.99 4.47
C ALA A 211 -2.96 -11.01 4.02
N ARG A 212 -2.30 -10.79 2.87
CA ARG A 212 -1.19 -11.62 2.39
C ARG A 212 0.12 -11.13 2.99
N MET A 213 0.83 -12.03 3.66
CA MET A 213 2.03 -11.73 4.44
C MET A 213 3.10 -10.97 3.65
N TYR A 214 3.47 -11.42 2.44
CA TYR A 214 4.54 -10.74 1.68
C TYR A 214 4.07 -9.41 1.08
N THR A 215 2.77 -9.27 0.81
CA THR A 215 2.19 -7.97 0.41
C THR A 215 2.24 -6.97 1.58
N ALA A 216 1.89 -7.43 2.78
CA ALA A 216 2.00 -6.66 4.00
C ALA A 216 3.46 -6.28 4.32
N ALA A 217 4.38 -7.24 4.21
CA ALA A 217 5.79 -7.02 4.47
C ALA A 217 6.41 -5.99 3.51
N ALA A 218 6.05 -6.03 2.22
CA ALA A 218 6.44 -5.02 1.23
C ALA A 218 5.97 -3.61 1.62
N PHE A 219 4.71 -3.47 2.04
CA PHE A 219 4.20 -2.18 2.53
C PHE A 219 4.93 -1.72 3.79
N VAL A 220 5.12 -2.61 4.76
CA VAL A 220 5.77 -2.32 6.05
C VAL A 220 7.22 -1.91 5.85
N LYS A 221 8.00 -2.67 5.07
CA LYS A 221 9.42 -2.38 4.82
C LYS A 221 9.61 -0.97 4.27
N HIS A 222 8.78 -0.56 3.32
CA HIS A 222 8.96 0.74 2.68
C HIS A 222 8.34 1.90 3.47
N ASN A 223 7.21 1.68 4.14
CA ASN A 223 6.38 2.78 4.65
C ASN A 223 6.27 2.84 6.18
N MET A 224 6.75 1.82 6.90
CA MET A 224 6.60 1.71 8.34
C MET A 224 7.94 1.50 9.05
N PRO A 225 8.10 2.03 10.28
CA PRO A 225 7.18 2.92 11.00
C PRO A 225 6.93 4.24 10.26
N LEU A 226 5.78 4.89 10.49
CA LEU A 226 5.37 6.07 9.73
C LEU A 226 6.43 7.19 9.85
N GLY A 227 6.88 7.72 8.72
CA GLY A 227 7.97 8.72 8.67
C GLY A 227 9.38 8.14 8.84
N GLN A 228 9.50 6.83 9.08
CA GLN A 228 10.76 6.09 9.24
C GLN A 228 10.79 4.86 8.33
N GLY A 229 10.17 4.97 7.16
CA GLY A 229 10.17 3.93 6.13
C GLY A 229 11.59 3.48 5.77
N GLY A 230 11.76 2.18 5.50
CA GLY A 230 13.05 1.60 5.14
C GLY A 230 13.95 1.24 6.32
N THR A 231 13.61 1.62 7.56
CA THR A 231 14.45 1.35 8.75
C THR A 231 14.43 -0.10 9.23
N LEU A 232 13.31 -0.82 9.05
CA LEU A 232 13.25 -2.26 9.31
C LEU A 232 14.05 -3.03 8.26
N THR A 233 14.74 -4.08 8.64
CA THR A 233 15.29 -5.05 7.68
C THR A 233 14.17 -5.77 6.92
N ALA A 234 14.50 -6.40 5.78
CA ALA A 234 13.52 -7.20 5.04
C ALA A 234 12.98 -8.36 5.89
N GLN A 235 13.84 -9.00 6.71
CA GLN A 235 13.44 -10.06 7.61
C GLN A 235 12.49 -9.57 8.71
N GLU A 236 12.80 -8.44 9.38
CA GLU A 236 11.90 -7.88 10.38
C GLU A 236 10.53 -7.51 9.80
N ALA A 237 10.49 -6.98 8.57
CA ALA A 237 9.25 -6.68 7.87
C ALA A 237 8.42 -7.95 7.55
N VAL A 238 9.07 -9.03 7.13
CA VAL A 238 8.41 -10.34 6.92
C VAL A 238 7.90 -10.90 8.24
N ASP A 239 8.70 -10.84 9.30
CA ASP A 239 8.37 -11.38 10.61
C ASP A 239 7.17 -10.65 11.23
N VAL A 240 7.20 -9.31 11.26
CA VAL A 240 6.09 -8.52 11.83
C VAL A 240 4.81 -8.69 10.99
N ALA A 241 4.94 -8.78 9.66
CA ALA A 241 3.80 -9.10 8.79
C ALA A 241 3.22 -10.48 9.08
N ALA A 242 4.08 -11.49 9.29
CA ALA A 242 3.66 -12.83 9.68
C ALA A 242 2.91 -12.84 11.03
N PHE A 243 3.32 -11.98 11.96
CA PHE A 243 2.64 -11.82 13.23
C PHE A 243 1.22 -11.24 13.05
N PHE A 244 1.07 -10.06 12.45
CA PHE A 244 -0.23 -9.37 12.42
C PHE A 244 -1.23 -9.92 11.38
N THR A 245 -0.76 -10.50 10.27
CA THR A 245 -1.65 -11.05 9.24
C THR A 245 -2.33 -12.36 9.67
N GLN A 246 -1.77 -13.04 10.69
CA GLN A 246 -2.33 -14.25 11.29
C GLN A 246 -3.32 -13.98 12.44
N GLN A 247 -3.45 -12.72 12.86
CA GLN A 247 -4.43 -12.36 13.89
C GLN A 247 -5.87 -12.47 13.38
N PRO A 248 -6.87 -12.64 14.27
CA PRO A 248 -8.28 -12.71 13.90
C PRO A 248 -8.75 -11.45 13.17
N ARG A 249 -9.55 -11.62 12.12
CA ARG A 249 -10.13 -10.54 11.31
C ARG A 249 -11.40 -11.04 10.61
N PRO A 250 -12.24 -10.16 10.05
CA PRO A 250 -13.46 -10.58 9.36
C PRO A 250 -13.17 -11.55 8.20
N ASP A 251 -14.10 -12.48 7.99
CA ASP A 251 -14.06 -13.42 6.88
C ASP A 251 -14.51 -12.75 5.56
N TYR A 252 -14.19 -13.37 4.42
CA TYR A 252 -14.74 -12.99 3.12
C TYR A 252 -14.98 -14.24 2.28
N ALA A 253 -16.20 -14.77 2.35
CA ALA A 253 -16.56 -16.07 1.76
C ALA A 253 -16.30 -16.13 0.24
N ALA A 254 -16.56 -15.02 -0.48
CA ALA A 254 -16.38 -14.96 -1.92
C ALA A 254 -14.91 -15.11 -2.38
N ARG A 255 -13.92 -15.10 -1.46
CA ARG A 255 -12.52 -15.46 -1.80
C ARG A 255 -12.37 -16.90 -2.31
N ALA A 256 -13.35 -17.77 -2.07
CA ALA A 256 -13.35 -19.12 -2.63
C ALA A 256 -13.30 -19.13 -4.16
N ASN A 257 -13.72 -18.03 -4.82
CA ASN A 257 -13.69 -17.87 -6.26
C ASN A 257 -12.43 -17.14 -6.76
N ASP A 258 -11.50 -16.78 -5.86
CA ASP A 258 -10.25 -16.12 -6.25
C ASP A 258 -9.30 -17.12 -6.93
N TRP A 259 -8.55 -16.64 -7.94
CA TRP A 259 -7.56 -17.39 -8.72
C TRP A 259 -8.14 -18.61 -9.45
N PRO A 260 -9.15 -18.42 -10.32
CA PRO A 260 -9.79 -19.53 -11.05
C PRO A 260 -8.83 -20.26 -12.01
N LYS A 261 -7.65 -19.70 -12.28
CA LYS A 261 -6.60 -20.29 -13.14
C LYS A 261 -5.50 -21.01 -12.35
N GLY A 262 -5.66 -21.17 -11.03
CA GLY A 262 -4.73 -21.96 -10.20
C GLY A 262 -3.45 -21.23 -9.76
N ASP A 263 -3.34 -19.93 -9.99
CA ASP A 263 -2.18 -19.10 -9.64
C ASP A 263 -2.33 -18.43 -8.24
N LYS A 264 -2.92 -19.16 -7.29
CA LYS A 264 -3.13 -18.69 -5.91
C LYS A 264 -1.77 -18.45 -5.22
N PRO A 265 -1.50 -17.25 -4.67
CA PRO A 265 -0.30 -16.97 -3.88
C PRO A 265 -0.20 -17.87 -2.64
N LYS A 266 1.02 -18.34 -2.33
CA LYS A 266 1.29 -19.21 -1.17
C LYS A 266 0.91 -18.60 0.19
N ASP A 267 0.82 -17.28 0.26
CA ASP A 267 0.50 -16.52 1.47
C ASP A 267 -0.96 -16.02 1.49
N ALA A 268 -1.80 -16.47 0.55
CA ALA A 268 -3.24 -16.20 0.58
C ALA A 268 -3.99 -17.22 1.46
N ARG A 269 -4.76 -16.70 2.42
CA ARG A 269 -5.63 -17.47 3.33
C ARG A 269 -6.97 -17.87 2.69
#